data_AF-A0A536JN31-F1
#
_entry.id   AF-A0A536JN31-F1
#
_cell.length_a   1.000
_cell.length_b   1.000
_cell.length_c   1.000
_cell.angle_alpha   90.00
_cell.angle_beta   90.00
_cell.angle_gamma   90.00
#
_symmetry.space_group_name_H-M   'P 1'
#
loop_
_entity.id
_entity.type
_entity.pdbx_description
1 polymer ?
#
loop_
_entity_poly.entity_id
_entity_poly.type
_entity_poly.pdbx_seq_one_letter_code
_entity_poly.pdbx_strand_id
1 'polypeptide(L)' 'MRLVAESFAWPFRGRWRSPLAAGIVVTALLPLLFVVWLGYAIAATRAAEEDPSQGPPAWRLSGRLLTDGVWASL' A
#
# COMPACT_ATOMS: atom_id res chain seq x y z
N MET A 1 20.75 -27.46 -17.31
CA MET A 1 19.31 -27.17 -17.08
C MET A 1 18.84 -27.41 -15.64
N ARG A 2 19.34 -28.44 -14.92
CA ARG A 2 18.95 -28.68 -13.52
C ARG A 2 19.15 -27.46 -12.62
N LEU A 3 20.36 -26.88 -12.59
CA LEU A 3 20.68 -25.67 -11.80
C LEU A 3 19.71 -24.49 -12.00
N VAL A 4 19.24 -24.26 -13.23
CA VAL A 4 18.29 -23.17 -13.55
C VAL A 4 16.91 -23.47 -12.96
N ALA A 5 16.41 -24.69 -13.14
CA ALA A 5 15.17 -25.13 -12.51
C ALA A 5 15.26 -25.11 -10.97
N GLU A 6 16.43 -25.41 -10.41
CA GLU A 6 16.67 -25.35 -8.98
C GLU A 6 16.72 -23.92 -8.42
N SER A 7 17.22 -22.94 -9.20
CA SER A 7 17.16 -21.53 -8.81
C SER A 7 15.74 -20.98 -8.74
N PHE A 8 14.81 -21.45 -9.59
CA PHE A 8 13.39 -21.09 -9.47
C PHE A 8 12.73 -21.70 -8.23
N ALA A 9 13.25 -22.83 -7.74
CA ALA A 9 12.78 -23.47 -6.52
C ALA A 9 13.43 -22.89 -5.24
N TRP A 10 14.42 -22.00 -5.37
CA TRP A 10 15.15 -21.38 -4.25
C TRP A 10 14.25 -20.80 -3.13
N PRO A 11 13.17 -20.03 -3.41
CA PRO A 11 12.32 -19.51 -2.34
C PRO A 11 11.46 -20.58 -1.63
N PHE A 12 11.39 -21.79 -2.18
CA PHE A 12 10.57 -22.91 -1.66
C PHE A 12 11.40 -24.00 -0.97
N ARG A 13 12.74 -23.91 -1.01
CA ARG A 13 13.67 -24.92 -0.48
C ARG A 13 14.11 -24.58 0.95
N GLY A 14 13.26 -24.85 1.93
CA GLY A 14 13.62 -24.73 3.35
C GLY A 14 12.43 -24.83 4.30
N ARG A 15 12.70 -24.93 5.61
CA ARG A 15 11.71 -24.90 6.71
C ARG A 15 11.09 -23.49 6.89
N TRP A 16 10.91 -22.79 5.78
CA TRP A 16 10.74 -21.34 5.57
C TRP A 16 9.36 -21.03 4.96
N ARG A 17 8.28 -21.61 5.51
CA ARG A 17 6.90 -21.17 5.16
C ARG A 17 6.64 -19.70 5.54
N SER A 18 7.48 -19.12 6.42
CA SER A 18 7.41 -17.74 6.92
C SER A 18 7.68 -16.65 5.86
N PRO A 19 8.79 -16.66 5.10
CA PRO A 19 9.06 -15.61 4.10
C PRO A 19 8.06 -15.55 2.95
N LEU A 20 7.44 -16.67 2.55
CA LEU A 20 6.41 -16.67 1.52
C LEU A 20 5.10 -16.01 2.01
N ALA A 21 4.70 -16.30 3.26
CA ALA A 21 3.57 -15.63 3.89
C ALA A 21 3.84 -14.13 4.09
N ALA A 22 5.05 -13.76 4.49
CA ALA A 22 5.46 -12.35 4.60
C ALA A 22 5.39 -11.64 3.24
N GLY A 23 5.87 -12.29 2.17
CA GLY A 23 5.76 -11.77 0.81
C GLY A 23 4.32 -11.51 0.41
N ILE A 24 3.42 -12.48 0.60
CA ILE A 24 1.98 -12.31 0.31
C ILE A 24 1.39 -11.14 1.09
N VAL A 25 1.68 -11.05 2.39
CA VAL A 25 1.18 -9.97 3.25
C VAL A 25 1.68 -8.60 2.77
N VAL A 26 2.97 -8.47 2.47
CA VAL A 26 3.54 -7.21 1.97
C VAL A 26 2.95 -6.85 0.60
N THR A 27 2.84 -7.81 -0.31
CA THR A 27 2.23 -7.61 -1.63
C THR A 27 0.77 -7.20 -1.54
N ALA A 28 0.01 -7.73 -0.58
CA ALA A 28 -1.39 -7.34 -0.35
C ALA A 28 -1.52 -5.99 0.36
N LEU A 29 -0.64 -5.69 1.31
CA LEU A 29 -0.66 -4.41 2.05
C LEU A 29 -0.23 -3.24 1.16
N LEU A 30 0.68 -3.44 0.21
CA LEU A 30 1.18 -2.38 -0.64
C LEU A 30 0.08 -1.61 -1.40
N PRO A 31 -0.81 -2.25 -2.19
CA PRO A 31 -1.89 -1.53 -2.87
C PRO A 31 -2.89 -0.94 -1.87
N LEU A 32 -3.12 -1.59 -0.73
CA LEU A 32 -4.04 -1.09 0.30
C LEU A 32 -3.53 0.21 0.94
N LEU A 33 -2.24 0.24 1.29
CA LEU A 33 -1.58 1.43 1.84
C LEU A 33 -1.47 2.54 0.79
N PHE A 34 -1.27 2.18 -0.48
CA PHE A 34 -1.25 3.14 -1.58
C PHE A 34 -2.59 3.91 -1.69
N VAL A 35 -3.72 3.19 -1.64
CA VAL A 35 -5.06 3.80 -1.64
C VAL A 35 -5.24 4.75 -0.45
N VAL A 36 -4.87 4.30 0.76
CA VAL A 36 -4.97 5.13 1.97
C VAL A 36 -4.11 6.39 1.85
N TRP A 37 -2.90 6.24 1.32
CA TRP A 37 -1.98 7.36 1.13
C TRP A 37 -2.52 8.38 0.12
N LEU A 38 -3.07 7.91 -0.99
CA LEU A 38 -3.63 8.75 -2.04
C LEU A 38 -4.86 9.52 -1.54
N GLY A 39 -5.75 8.85 -0.82
CA GLY A 39 -6.90 9.49 -0.18
C GLY A 39 -6.50 10.57 0.82
N TYR A 40 -5.46 10.30 1.62
CA TYR A 40 -4.93 11.30 2.56
C TYR A 40 -4.31 12.50 1.83
N ALA A 41 -3.56 12.27 0.74
CA ALA A 41 -3.00 13.35 -0.07
C ALA A 41 -4.11 14.26 -0.62
N ILE A 42 -5.21 13.69 -1.11
CA ILE A 42 -6.38 14.44 -1.59
C ILE A 42 -7.05 15.23 -0.44
N ALA A 43 -7.16 14.63 0.75
CA ALA A 43 -7.68 15.34 1.92
C ALA A 43 -6.78 16.52 2.31
N ALA A 44 -5.46 16.35 2.24
CA ALA A 44 -4.50 17.41 2.53
C ALA A 44 -4.54 18.54 1.49
N THR A 45 -4.66 18.22 0.19
CA THR A 45 -4.80 19.25 -0.84
C THR A 45 -6.08 20.05 -0.68
N ARG A 46 -7.22 19.40 -0.38
CA ARG A 46 -8.49 20.10 -0.12
C ARG A 46 -8.42 20.99 1.13
N ALA A 47 -7.80 20.50 2.21
CA ALA A 47 -7.61 21.33 3.41
C ALA A 47 -6.75 22.56 3.11
N ALA A 48 -5.69 22.43 2.30
CA ALA A 48 -4.87 23.54 1.88
C ALA A 48 -5.60 24.51 0.94
N GLU A 49 -6.53 24.03 0.12
CA GLU A 49 -7.42 24.88 -0.70
C GLU A 49 -8.42 25.66 0.17
N GLU A 50 -8.94 25.06 1.23
CA GLU A 50 -9.91 25.69 2.15
C GLU A 50 -9.26 26.72 3.09
N ASP A 51 -8.12 26.37 3.70
CA ASP A 51 -7.34 27.27 4.55
C ASP A 51 -5.84 26.99 4.41
N PRO A 52 -5.12 27.75 3.54
CA PRO A 52 -3.69 27.58 3.32
C PRO A 52 -2.82 27.84 4.55
N SER A 53 -3.36 28.52 5.57
CA SER A 53 -2.61 28.84 6.79
C SER A 53 -2.58 27.70 7.79
N GLN A 54 -3.45 26.70 7.62
CA GLN A 54 -3.52 25.50 8.45
C GLN A 54 -2.54 24.43 7.96
N GLY A 55 -2.04 23.63 8.90
CA GLY A 55 -1.25 22.45 8.58
C GLY A 55 -2.08 21.32 7.94
N PRO A 56 -1.45 20.21 7.56
CA PRO A 56 -2.18 19.07 7.02
C PRO A 56 -3.22 18.53 8.02
N PRO A 57 -4.35 17.99 7.54
CA PRO A 57 -5.43 17.53 8.39
C PRO A 57 -4.97 16.37 9.27
N ALA A 58 -5.57 16.25 10.46
CA ALA A 58 -5.28 15.14 11.35
C ALA A 58 -5.57 13.79 10.68
N TRP A 59 -4.69 12.82 10.87
CA TRP A 59 -4.80 11.51 10.24
C TRP A 59 -6.03 10.76 10.76
N ARG A 60 -7.03 10.55 9.89
CA ARG A 60 -8.27 9.86 10.21
C ARG A 60 -8.72 9.00 9.03
N LEU A 61 -8.83 7.70 9.25
CA LEU A 61 -9.47 6.79 8.30
C LEU A 61 -10.96 7.12 8.22
N SER A 62 -11.43 7.42 7.01
CA SER A 62 -12.84 7.71 6.73
C SER A 62 -13.27 7.06 5.42
N GLY A 63 -14.57 6.80 5.26
CA GLY A 63 -15.10 6.27 4.01
C GLY A 63 -14.75 7.15 2.81
N ARG A 64 -14.82 8.48 2.97
CA ARG A 64 -14.47 9.46 1.93
C ARG A 64 -13.00 9.37 1.51
N LEU A 65 -12.09 9.23 2.49
CA LEU A 65 -10.66 9.06 2.21
C LEU A 65 -10.41 7.80 1.38
N LEU A 66 -11.04 6.68 1.74
CA LEU A 66 -10.90 5.43 0.99
C LEU A 66 -11.48 5.55 -0.43
N THR A 67 -12.67 6.16 -0.58
CA THR A 67 -13.26 6.35 -1.91
C THR A 67 -12.43 7.27 -2.79
N ASP A 68 -11.94 8.39 -2.26
CA ASP A 68 -11.07 9.33 -3.00
C ASP A 68 -9.77 8.62 -3.44
N GLY A 69 -9.17 7.84 -2.53
CA GLY A 69 -7.96 7.07 -2.82
C GLY A 69 -8.17 5.97 -3.88
N VAL A 70 -9.30 5.26 -3.84
CA VAL A 70 -9.63 4.24 -4.85
C VAL A 70 -9.82 4.91 -6.21
N TRP A 71 -10.64 5.96 -6.29
CA TRP A 71 -10.91 6.65 -7.55
C TRP A 71 -9.67 7.22 -8.21
N ALA A 72 -8.74 7.76 -7.43
CA ALA A 72 -7.50 8.32 -7.98
C ALA A 72 -6.47 7.23 -8.37
N SER A 73 -6.67 5.98 -7.96
CA SER A 73 -5.80 4.84 -8.31
C SER A 73 -6.24 4.06 -9.56
N LEU A 74 -7.41 4.37 -10.12
CA LEU A 74 -7.99 3.77 -11.33
C LEU A 74 -7.61 4.58 -12.58
#